data_AF-A0A642PJN2-F1
#
_entry.id   AF-A0A642PJN2-F1
#
_cell.length_a   1.000
_cell.length_b   1.000
_cell.length_c   1.000
_cell.angle_alpha   90.00
_cell.angle_beta   90.00
_cell.angle_gamma   90.00
#
_symmetry.space_group_name_H-M   'P 1'
#
loop_
_entity.id
_entity.type
_entity.pdbx_description
1 polymer ?
#
loop_
_entity_poly.entity_id
_entity_poly.type
_entity_poly.pdbx_seq_one_letter_code
_entity_poly.pdbx_strand_id
1 'polypeptide(L)'
;MKKFRCTVCGYVYEGDAAPEKCPLCKAPASKFVEVEEATADGPLVFADEHVIGVAKGCDDEMIKDLNNHFMGECTEVGMYLAMSRQADREGYPEVAEAF
;
A
#
# COMPACT_ATOMS: atom_id res chain seq x y z
N MET A 1 -1.16 -27.08 11.57
CA MET A 1 -0.65 -26.83 10.20
C MET A 1 -0.51 -25.32 10.07
N LYS A 2 0.64 -24.81 9.65
CA LYS A 2 0.92 -23.36 9.58
C LYS A 2 0.47 -22.82 8.24
N LYS A 3 0.17 -21.52 8.19
CA LYS A 3 -0.13 -20.80 6.94
C LYS A 3 1.02 -19.87 6.62
N PHE A 4 1.48 -19.88 5.37
CA PHE A 4 2.55 -19.02 4.89
C PHE A 4 2.04 -18.19 3.73
N ARG A 5 2.12 -16.87 3.83
CA ARG A 5 1.71 -15.93 2.78
C ARG A 5 2.92 -15.41 2.03
N CYS A 6 2.88 -15.48 0.70
CA CYS A 6 3.85 -14.84 -0.16
C CYS A 6 3.70 -13.31 -0.13
N THR A 7 4.75 -12.59 0.23
CA THR A 7 4.79 -11.11 0.27
C THR A 7 4.88 -10.45 -1.10
N VAL A 8 5.04 -11.24 -2.17
CA VAL A 8 5.11 -10.73 -3.56
C VAL A 8 3.75 -10.78 -4.26
N CYS A 9 2.97 -11.84 -4.06
CA CYS A 9 1.70 -12.03 -4.79
C CYS A 9 0.50 -12.43 -3.91
N GLY A 10 0.70 -12.60 -2.61
CA GLY A 10 -0.40 -12.94 -1.69
C GLY A 10 -0.78 -14.42 -1.63
N TYR A 11 -0.18 -15.32 -2.40
CA TYR A 11 -0.48 -16.76 -2.32
C TYR A 11 -0.29 -17.30 -0.90
N VAL A 12 -1.28 -18.05 -0.40
CA VAL A 12 -1.22 -18.71 0.91
C VAL A 12 -0.96 -20.21 0.71
N TYR A 13 0.11 -20.70 1.33
CA TYR A 13 0.47 -22.10 1.40
C TYR A 13 0.19 -22.65 2.80
N GLU A 14 -0.44 -23.82 2.89
CA GLU A 14 -0.65 -24.52 4.16
C GLU A 14 0.32 -25.71 4.26
N GLY A 15 1.09 -25.76 5.34
CA GLY A 15 2.08 -26.82 5.55
C GLY A 15 2.90 -26.59 6.81
N ASP A 16 3.95 -27.40 6.99
CA ASP A 16 4.86 -27.26 8.13
C ASP A 16 5.94 -26.20 7.89
N ALA A 17 6.30 -25.95 6.62
CA ALA A 17 7.27 -24.94 6.20
C ALA A 17 6.86 -24.30 4.87
N ALA A 18 7.32 -23.07 4.60
CA ALA A 18 7.10 -22.39 3.32
C ALA A 18 7.73 -23.18 2.15
N PRO A 19 7.09 -23.19 0.96
CA PRO A 19 7.63 -23.88 -0.20
C PRO A 19 8.89 -23.19 -0.72
N GLU A 20 9.82 -23.96 -1.32
CA GLU A 20 11.08 -23.41 -1.87
C GLU A 20 10.85 -22.25 -2.86
N LYS A 21 9.78 -22.35 -3.65
CA LYS A 21 9.32 -21.32 -4.59
C LYS A 21 7.82 -21.20 -4.55
N CYS A 22 7.32 -19.97 -4.64
CA CYS A 22 5.90 -19.69 -4.77
C CYS A 22 5.37 -20.32 -6.08
N PRO A 23 4.29 -21.12 -6.05
CA PRO A 23 3.73 -21.73 -7.25
C PRO A 23 3.08 -20.72 -8.21
N LEU A 24 2.72 -19.52 -7.73
CA LEU A 24 2.13 -18.45 -8.56
C LEU A 24 3.19 -17.53 -9.17
N CYS A 25 3.95 -16.80 -8.34
CA CYS A 25 4.89 -15.79 -8.82
C CYS A 25 6.35 -16.26 -8.90
N LYS A 26 6.66 -17.50 -8.47
CA LYS A 26 8.02 -18.08 -8.46
C LYS A 26 9.02 -17.36 -7.54
N ALA A 27 8.57 -16.46 -6.67
CA ALA A 27 9.40 -15.84 -5.64
C ALA A 27 10.00 -16.92 -4.71
N PRO A 28 11.21 -16.71 -4.19
CA PRO A 28 11.87 -17.67 -3.29
C PRO A 28 11.13 -17.78 -1.94
N ALA A 29 11.38 -18.88 -1.23
CA ALA A 29 10.84 -19.13 0.12
C ALA A 29 11.07 -17.96 1.11
N SER A 30 12.16 -17.20 0.95
CA SER A 30 12.46 -16.02 1.78
C SER A 30 11.44 -14.88 1.65
N LYS A 31 10.54 -14.96 0.67
CA LYS A 31 9.41 -14.04 0.50
C LYS A 31 8.11 -14.58 1.09
N PHE A 32 8.14 -15.67 1.86
CA PHE A 32 6.98 -16.10 2.64
C PHE A 32 7.10 -15.64 4.08
N VAL A 33 5.98 -15.16 4.62
CA VAL A 33 5.81 -14.86 6.05
C VAL A 33 4.77 -15.81 6.62
N GLU A 34 5.02 -16.32 7.83
CA GLU A 34 4.01 -17.10 8.57
C GLU A 34 2.85 -16.17 8.92
N VAL A 35 1.62 -16.63 8.69
CA VAL A 35 0.39 -15.91 9.02
C VAL A 35 -0.11 -16.42 10.35
N GLU A 36 -0.12 -15.55 11.34
CA GLU A 36 -0.83 -15.79 12.59
C GLU A 36 -2.31 -15.45 12.39
N GLU A 37 -3.23 -16.27 12.90
CA GLU A 37 -4.65 -15.95 12.86
C GLU A 37 -5.03 -15.08 14.06
N ALA A 38 -5.85 -14.06 13.84
CA ALA A 38 -6.39 -13.25 14.92
C ALA A 38 -7.24 -14.11 15.86
N THR A 39 -6.96 -14.03 17.16
CA THR A 39 -7.76 -14.69 18.20
C THR A 39 -8.67 -13.66 18.89
N ALA A 40 -9.82 -14.10 19.43
CA ALA A 40 -10.84 -13.20 19.99
C ALA A 40 -10.31 -12.29 21.12
N ASP A 41 -9.34 -12.80 21.90
CA ASP A 41 -8.70 -12.08 23.00
C ASP A 41 -7.22 -11.73 22.71
N GLY A 42 -6.80 -11.86 21.44
CA GLY A 42 -5.42 -11.62 21.01
C GLY A 42 -5.18 -10.22 20.46
N PRO A 43 -3.91 -9.88 20.17
CA PRO A 43 -3.59 -8.65 19.43
C PRO A 43 -4.23 -8.68 18.03
N LEU A 44 -4.54 -7.48 17.50
CA LEU A 44 -5.00 -7.34 16.13
C LEU A 44 -3.92 -7.85 15.17
N VAL A 45 -4.32 -8.71 14.23
CA VAL A 45 -3.46 -9.19 13.16
C VAL A 45 -3.98 -8.62 11.84
N PHE A 46 -3.17 -7.80 11.19
CA PHE A 46 -3.54 -7.16 9.94
C PHE A 46 -2.98 -7.92 8.75
N ALA A 47 -3.77 -7.98 7.67
CA ALA A 47 -3.30 -8.55 6.41
C ALA A 47 -2.19 -7.69 5.78
N ASP A 48 -2.20 -6.37 5.99
CA ASP A 48 -1.17 -5.46 5.52
C ASP A 48 -1.02 -4.28 6.49
N GLU A 49 0.18 -3.73 6.60
CA GLU A 49 0.53 -2.68 7.54
C GLU A 49 1.46 -1.65 6.88
N HIS A 50 1.27 -0.37 7.20
CA HIS A 50 2.18 0.67 6.77
C HIS A 50 3.48 0.57 7.57
N VAL A 51 4.57 0.23 6.90
CA VAL A 51 5.90 0.18 7.52
C VAL A 51 6.61 1.52 7.33
N ILE A 52 6.89 2.20 8.43
CA ILE A 52 7.57 3.50 8.41
C ILE A 52 9.07 3.30 8.16
N GLY A 53 9.62 4.07 7.22
CA GLY A 53 11.05 4.07 6.94
C GLY A 53 11.53 3.02 5.94
N VAL A 54 10.62 2.40 5.18
CA VAL A 54 10.96 1.44 4.11
C VAL A 54 11.91 2.00 3.05
N ALA A 55 11.87 3.31 2.82
CA ALA A 55 12.75 3.99 1.86
C ALA A 55 14.10 4.42 2.47
N LYS A 56 14.40 4.08 3.73
CA LYS A 56 15.64 4.50 4.39
C LYS A 56 16.84 3.84 3.72
N GLY A 57 17.77 4.66 3.22
CA GLY A 57 18.98 4.19 2.55
C GLY A 57 18.79 3.89 1.06
N CYS A 58 17.62 4.21 0.48
CA CYS A 58 17.47 4.31 -0.96
C CYS A 58 18.40 5.38 -1.54
N ASP A 59 18.73 5.26 -2.83
CA ASP A 59 19.54 6.25 -3.54
C ASP A 59 18.84 7.61 -3.69
N ASP A 60 19.64 8.63 -4.02
CA ASP A 60 19.16 10.01 -4.13
C ASP A 60 18.11 10.20 -5.23
N GLU A 61 18.14 9.38 -6.27
CA GLU A 61 17.15 9.42 -7.37
C GLU A 61 15.78 8.95 -6.88
N MET A 62 15.73 7.80 -6.21
CA MET A 62 14.52 7.27 -5.59
C MET A 62 13.92 8.26 -4.58
N ILE A 63 14.76 8.86 -3.73
CA ILE A 63 14.30 9.86 -2.75
C ILE A 63 13.73 11.09 -3.44
N LYS A 64 14.37 11.56 -4.52
CA LYS A 64 13.88 12.70 -5.30
C LYS A 64 12.52 12.38 -5.94
N ASP A 65 12.35 11.20 -6.53
CA ASP A 65 11.12 10.80 -7.19
C ASP A 65 9.96 10.65 -6.19
N LEU A 66 10.21 10.04 -5.03
CA LEU A 66 9.21 9.97 -3.95
C LEU A 66 8.77 11.36 -3.48
N ASN A 67 9.69 12.31 -3.36
CA ASN A 67 9.35 13.70 -3.03
C ASN A 67 8.55 14.37 -4.15
N ASN A 68 8.91 14.15 -5.41
CA ASN A 68 8.17 14.70 -6.54
C ASN A 68 6.74 14.18 -6.60
N HIS A 69 6.53 12.88 -6.38
CA HIS A 69 5.20 12.28 -6.31
C HIS A 69 4.40 12.88 -5.16
N PHE A 70 4.97 12.93 -3.96
CA PHE A 70 4.31 13.52 -2.80
C PHE A 70 3.89 14.98 -3.03
N MET A 71 4.81 15.79 -3.58
CA MET A 71 4.55 17.19 -3.88
C MET A 71 3.51 17.35 -4.99
N GLY A 72 3.55 16.52 -6.03
CA GLY A 72 2.58 16.51 -7.12
C GLY A 72 1.17 16.25 -6.59
N GLU A 73 0.97 15.10 -5.95
CA GLU A 73 -0.32 14.66 -5.40
C GLU A 73 -0.90 15.68 -4.39
N CYS A 74 -0.08 16.18 -3.47
CA CYS A 74 -0.55 17.17 -2.48
C CYS A 74 -0.90 18.52 -3.11
N THR A 75 -0.16 18.96 -4.13
CA THR A 75 -0.45 20.22 -4.82
C THR A 75 -1.72 20.09 -5.66
N GLU A 76 -1.93 18.93 -6.27
CA GLU A 76 -3.10 18.61 -7.09
C GLU A 76 -4.39 18.72 -6.28
N VAL A 77 -4.42 18.15 -5.07
CA VAL A 77 -5.56 18.29 -4.15
C VAL A 77 -5.88 19.76 -3.86
N GLY A 78 -4.86 20.58 -3.58
CA GLY A 78 -5.05 22.01 -3.33
C GLY A 78 -5.65 22.74 -4.54
N MET A 79 -5.20 22.36 -5.75
CA MET A 79 -5.70 22.91 -7.00
C MET A 79 -7.16 22.50 -7.25
N TYR A 80 -7.50 21.22 -7.06
CA TYR A 80 -8.87 20.72 -7.22
C TYR A 80 -9.86 21.43 -6.29
N LEU A 81 -9.50 21.59 -5.01
CA LEU A 81 -10.34 22.32 -4.05
C LEU A 81 -10.51 23.80 -4.42
N ALA A 82 -9.47 24.45 -4.96
CA ALA A 82 -9.56 25.83 -5.42
C ALA A 82 -10.46 25.97 -6.65
N MET A 83 -10.32 25.05 -7.61
CA MET A 83 -11.14 25.01 -8.83
C MET A 83 -12.60 24.69 -8.53
N SER A 84 -12.87 23.72 -7.64
CA SER A 84 -14.20 23.40 -7.14
C SER A 84 -14.90 24.64 -6.57
N ARG A 85 -14.21 25.37 -5.69
CA ARG A 85 -14.72 26.64 -5.12
C ARG A 85 -14.96 27.72 -6.17
N GLN A 86 -14.15 27.77 -7.22
CA GLN A 86 -14.35 28.74 -8.30
C GLN A 86 -15.57 28.37 -9.16
N ALA A 87 -15.73 27.09 -9.49
CA ALA A 87 -16.90 26.59 -10.23
C ALA A 87 -18.21 26.90 -9.50
N ASP A 88 -18.24 26.70 -8.17
CA ASP A 88 -19.41 27.05 -7.34
C ASP A 88 -19.74 28.56 -7.43
N ARG A 89 -18.72 29.43 -7.35
CA ARG A 89 -18.89 30.90 -7.48
C ARG A 89 -19.40 31.33 -8.84
N GLU A 90 -19.07 30.60 -9.89
CA GLU A 90 -19.52 30.86 -11.26
C GLU A 90 -20.90 30.27 -11.55
N GLY A 91 -21.48 29.53 -10.60
CA GLY A 91 -22.81 28.95 -10.72
C GLY A 91 -22.84 27.56 -11.37
N TYR A 92 -21.75 26.80 -11.29
CA TYR A 92 -21.64 25.42 -11.78
C TYR A 92 -21.48 24.42 -10.62
N PRO A 93 -22.51 24.21 -9.78
CA PRO A 93 -22.41 23.39 -8.57
C PRO A 93 -22.12 21.92 -8.87
N GLU A 94 -22.63 21.35 -9.97
CA GLU A 94 -22.37 19.96 -10.35
C GLU A 94 -20.90 19.72 -10.72
N VAL A 95 -20.23 20.75 -11.24
CA VAL A 95 -18.78 20.70 -11.52
C VAL A 95 -17.98 20.85 -10.24
N ALA A 96 -18.44 21.69 -9.31
CA ALA A 96 -17.80 21.85 -8.01
C ALA A 96 -17.81 20.56 -7.18
N GLU A 97 -18.93 19.83 -7.16
CA GLU A 97 -19.06 18.58 -6.39
C GLU A 97 -18.28 17.39 -6.97
N ALA A 98 -17.77 17.49 -8.20
CA ALA A 98 -16.97 16.44 -8.81
C ALA A 98 -15.53 16.35 -8.24
N PHE A 99 -15.08 17.36 -7.49
CA PHE A 99 -13.73 17.53 -6.97
C PHE A 99 -13.72 17.85 -5.48
#